data_AF-A0AAV7D4W8-F1
#
_entry.id   AF-A0AAV7D4W8-F1
#
_cell.length_a   1.000
_cell.length_b   1.000
_cell.length_c   1.000
_cell.angle_alpha   90.00
_cell.angle_beta   90.00
_cell.angle_gamma   90.00
#
_symmetry.space_group_name_H-M   'P 1'
#
loop_
_entity.id
_entity.type
_entity.pdbx_description
1 polymer ?
#
loop_
_entity_poly.entity_id
_entity_poly.type
_entity_poly.pdbx_seq_one_letter_code
_entity_poly.pdbx_strand_id
1 'polypeptide(L)'
;MFAQLGLEDYSAVHLQIIGAEDVYGPHARGKDLVREAVIWLGVHHKQKKALEIFAREIAPAGTGMAPGLTAVVGGRPRISPVLKPFFFLYPRKNVTIDIFMDGKHIEEFVDDHSFTVDEYISAVEPITPEVPKDLPSGPYTYRLEELAYTRSGDKGNIANIGVVARHPLYYPYLKRALSSQVVEEYFQHLLQKDQPDEQLVSRYELPGIYGLNFVLKNALGGGGIASLRSDPQGKAFGQMLLDLEITNVPDLKSLID
;
A
#
# COMPACT_ATOMS: atom_id res chain seq x y z
N MET A 1 -0.95 -27.22 24.29
CA MET A 1 -2.39 -26.93 24.14
C MET A 1 -2.91 -27.24 22.73
N PHE A 2 -2.46 -26.59 21.65
CA PHE A 2 -3.00 -26.83 20.29
C PHE A 2 -2.88 -28.29 19.86
N ALA A 3 -1.69 -28.88 19.99
CA ALA A 3 -1.46 -30.30 19.71
C ALA A 3 -2.37 -31.24 20.53
N GLN A 4 -2.64 -30.93 21.80
CA GLN A 4 -3.53 -31.72 22.67
C GLN A 4 -5.01 -31.62 22.24
N LEU A 5 -5.38 -30.54 21.54
CA LEU A 5 -6.74 -30.29 21.04
C LEU A 5 -6.90 -30.69 19.57
N GLY A 6 -5.88 -31.28 18.94
CA GLY A 6 -5.90 -31.64 17.52
C GLY A 6 -5.94 -30.42 16.57
N LEU A 7 -5.40 -29.28 17.01
CA LEU A 7 -5.35 -28.04 16.24
C LEU A 7 -3.95 -27.85 15.61
N GLU A 8 -3.91 -27.39 14.36
CA GLU A 8 -2.70 -26.89 13.70
C GLU A 8 -2.23 -25.58 14.38
N ASP A 9 -1.00 -25.15 14.10
CA ASP A 9 -0.52 -23.83 14.54
C ASP A 9 -1.16 -22.69 13.72
N TYR A 10 -1.03 -21.46 14.19
CA TYR A 10 -1.49 -20.28 13.45
C TYR A 10 -0.86 -20.24 12.05
N SER A 11 -1.71 -20.16 11.04
CA SER A 11 -1.29 -20.02 9.64
C SER A 11 -0.62 -18.69 9.33
N ALA A 12 -0.84 -17.68 10.16
CA ALA A 12 -0.09 -16.42 10.15
C ALA A 12 -0.17 -15.77 11.53
N VAL A 13 0.92 -15.11 11.93
CA VAL A 13 1.00 -14.29 13.14
C VAL A 13 1.62 -12.96 12.73
N HIS A 14 1.04 -11.85 13.19
CA HIS A 14 1.59 -10.53 13.00
C HIS A 14 1.65 -9.81 14.35
N LEU A 15 2.84 -9.34 14.69
CA LEU A 15 3.09 -8.49 15.84
C LEU A 15 3.71 -7.20 15.32
N GLN A 16 3.21 -6.07 15.81
CA GLN A 16 3.68 -4.75 15.45
C GLN A 16 3.57 -3.81 16.65
N ILE A 17 4.59 -2.97 16.86
CA ILE A 17 4.64 -1.99 17.93
C ILE A 17 4.39 -0.60 17.33
N ILE A 18 3.18 -0.10 17.52
CA ILE A 18 2.80 1.26 17.11
C ILE A 18 3.37 2.24 18.14
N GLY A 19 4.03 3.28 17.64
CA GLY A 19 4.79 4.25 18.44
C GLY A 19 6.31 4.02 18.42
N ALA A 20 6.76 2.83 18.00
CA ALA A 20 8.19 2.50 17.85
C ALA A 20 8.67 2.54 16.39
N GLU A 21 7.87 3.14 15.51
CA GLU A 21 8.12 3.20 14.06
C GLU A 21 8.32 1.84 13.36
N ASP A 22 7.77 0.74 13.89
CA ASP A 22 7.86 -0.59 13.26
C ASP A 22 7.40 -0.62 11.79
N VAL A 23 6.41 0.21 11.43
CA VAL A 23 5.92 0.35 10.04
C VAL A 23 7.03 0.82 9.09
N TYR A 24 7.98 1.62 9.57
CA TYR A 24 9.09 2.16 8.79
C TYR A 24 10.21 1.14 8.56
N GLY A 25 10.21 0.00 9.26
CA GLY A 25 11.19 -1.06 9.09
C GLY A 25 12.63 -0.54 9.24
N PRO A 26 13.49 -0.67 8.21
CA PRO A 26 14.87 -0.19 8.26
C PRO A 26 14.99 1.34 8.34
N HIS A 27 13.92 2.09 8.05
CA HIS A 27 13.92 3.55 8.03
C HIS A 27 13.46 4.19 9.34
N ALA A 28 13.14 3.37 10.35
CA ALA A 28 12.71 3.84 11.66
C ALA A 28 13.77 4.73 12.34
N ARG A 29 13.33 5.88 12.86
CA ARG A 29 14.12 6.87 13.59
C ARG A 29 13.72 6.82 15.08
N GLY A 30 14.69 7.00 15.98
CA GLY A 30 14.38 7.29 17.39
C GLY A 30 13.79 6.15 18.25
N LYS A 31 14.26 4.90 18.08
CA LYS A 31 13.81 3.75 18.92
C LYS A 31 13.98 3.98 20.43
N ASP A 32 14.89 4.84 20.84
CA ASP A 32 15.23 5.09 22.25
C ASP A 32 14.32 6.12 22.96
N LEU A 33 13.36 6.73 22.24
CA LEU A 33 12.51 7.82 22.77
C LEU A 33 11.08 7.40 23.11
N VAL A 34 10.75 6.12 22.94
CA VAL A 34 9.38 5.60 23.12
C VAL A 34 9.04 5.51 24.61
N ARG A 35 8.15 6.38 25.09
CA ARG A 35 7.62 6.33 26.47
C ARG A 35 6.33 5.51 26.58
N GLU A 36 5.53 5.48 25.53
CA GLU A 36 4.26 4.75 25.44
C GLU A 36 4.15 4.12 24.04
N ALA A 37 3.63 2.89 23.97
CA ALA A 37 3.45 2.17 22.72
C ALA A 37 2.20 1.28 22.75
N VAL A 38 1.70 0.92 21.57
CA VAL A 38 0.59 -0.02 21.41
C VAL A 38 1.08 -1.26 20.70
N ILE A 39 0.85 -2.43 21.30
CA ILE A 39 1.11 -3.73 20.65
C ILE A 39 -0.12 -4.08 19.81
N TRP A 40 0.08 -4.15 18.50
CA TRP A 40 -0.86 -4.69 17.54
C TRP A 40 -0.55 -6.16 17.29
N LEU A 41 -1.48 -7.04 17.62
CA LEU A 41 -1.33 -8.49 17.48
C LEU A 41 -2.50 -9.07 16.70
N GLY A 42 -2.20 -9.79 15.61
CA GLY A 42 -3.19 -10.45 14.76
C GLY A 42 -2.76 -11.87 14.41
N VAL A 43 -3.72 -12.77 14.27
CA VAL A 43 -3.47 -14.17 13.89
C VAL A 43 -4.49 -14.67 12.88
N HIS A 44 -4.07 -15.58 12.00
CA HIS A 44 -4.95 -16.37 11.13
C HIS A 44 -4.91 -17.84 11.51
N HIS A 45 -6.06 -18.49 11.41
CA HIS A 45 -6.16 -19.94 11.53
C HIS A 45 -7.34 -20.46 10.72
N LYS A 46 -7.22 -21.66 10.15
CA LYS A 46 -8.28 -22.29 9.34
C LYS A 46 -9.51 -22.66 10.16
N GLN A 47 -9.31 -22.96 11.44
CA GLN A 47 -10.37 -23.36 12.37
C GLN A 47 -10.65 -22.26 13.40
N LYS A 48 -11.92 -21.83 13.49
CA LYS A 48 -12.40 -20.82 14.44
C LYS A 48 -12.02 -21.13 15.90
N LYS A 49 -12.04 -22.41 16.29
CA LYS A 49 -11.74 -22.87 17.66
C LYS A 49 -10.35 -22.43 18.15
N ALA A 50 -9.34 -22.43 17.28
CA ALA A 50 -8.00 -21.96 17.66
C ALA A 50 -7.98 -20.45 17.93
N LEU A 51 -8.74 -19.67 17.15
CA LEU A 51 -8.88 -18.22 17.33
C LEU A 51 -9.67 -17.86 18.59
N GLU A 52 -10.61 -18.72 19.01
CA GLU A 52 -11.32 -18.54 20.29
C GLU A 52 -10.40 -18.70 21.49
N ILE A 53 -9.38 -19.55 21.37
CA ILE A 53 -8.36 -19.69 22.41
C ILE A 53 -7.53 -18.40 22.47
N PHE A 54 -7.00 -17.93 21.33
CA PHE A 54 -6.29 -16.64 21.24
C PHE A 54 -7.09 -15.49 21.88
N ALA A 55 -8.36 -15.34 21.51
CA ALA A 55 -9.21 -14.27 22.01
C ALA A 55 -9.46 -14.34 23.52
N ARG A 56 -9.44 -15.53 24.12
CA ARG A 56 -9.61 -15.70 25.57
C ARG A 56 -8.36 -15.30 26.35
N GLU A 57 -7.17 -15.49 25.79
CA GLU A 57 -5.89 -15.17 26.46
C GLU A 57 -5.60 -13.66 26.57
N ILE A 58 -6.21 -12.82 25.73
CA ILE A 58 -5.99 -11.37 25.74
C ILE A 58 -6.46 -10.69 27.05
N ALA A 59 -7.55 -11.16 27.66
CA ALA A 59 -8.06 -10.53 28.89
C ALA A 59 -7.18 -10.83 30.13
N PRO A 60 -6.79 -12.09 30.40
CA PRO A 60 -5.79 -12.40 31.44
C PRO A 60 -4.47 -11.68 31.25
N ALA A 61 -4.05 -11.49 29.98
CA ALA A 61 -2.86 -10.71 29.65
C ALA A 61 -2.95 -9.28 30.20
N GLY A 62 -4.07 -8.59 29.98
CA GLY A 62 -4.29 -7.23 30.48
C GLY A 62 -4.25 -7.09 32.00
N THR A 63 -4.69 -8.10 32.75
CA THR A 63 -4.81 -8.04 34.22
C THR A 63 -3.65 -8.66 34.99
N GLY A 64 -2.79 -9.45 34.33
CA GLY A 64 -1.77 -10.27 35.01
C GLY A 64 -0.38 -10.27 34.38
N MET A 65 -0.12 -9.50 33.31
CA MET A 65 1.20 -9.39 32.68
C MET A 65 2.07 -8.28 33.28
N ALA A 66 3.12 -7.90 32.55
CA ALA A 66 4.16 -6.97 32.94
C ALA A 66 3.61 -5.66 33.53
N PRO A 67 4.23 -5.14 34.62
CA PRO A 67 3.94 -3.81 35.12
C PRO A 67 4.06 -2.74 34.02
N GLY A 68 3.13 -1.78 34.01
CA GLY A 68 3.09 -0.72 33.01
C GLY A 68 2.12 -0.95 31.85
N LEU A 69 1.50 -2.13 31.74
CA LEU A 69 0.38 -2.35 30.82
C LEU A 69 -0.90 -1.67 31.36
N THR A 70 -1.40 -0.66 30.64
CA THR A 70 -2.48 0.22 31.14
C THR A 70 -3.87 -0.14 30.62
N ALA A 71 -3.98 -0.68 29.40
CA ALA A 71 -5.27 -1.04 28.81
C ALA A 71 -5.15 -2.07 27.69
N VAL A 72 -6.23 -2.82 27.45
CA VAL A 72 -6.45 -3.58 26.22
C VAL A 72 -7.37 -2.75 25.32
N VAL A 73 -6.78 -1.98 24.40
CA VAL A 73 -7.54 -1.19 23.42
C VAL A 73 -8.28 -2.15 22.49
N GLY A 74 -9.61 -2.01 22.41
CA GLY A 74 -10.46 -2.87 21.58
C GLY A 74 -11.01 -4.14 22.26
N GLY A 75 -10.63 -4.41 23.53
CA GLY A 75 -11.17 -5.52 24.32
C GLY A 75 -10.86 -6.91 23.75
N ARG A 76 -11.77 -7.87 23.94
CA ARG A 76 -11.62 -9.23 23.38
C ARG A 76 -11.75 -9.16 21.85
N PRO A 77 -10.75 -9.63 21.08
CA PRO A 77 -10.82 -9.58 19.62
C PRO A 77 -11.98 -10.43 19.10
N ARG A 78 -12.67 -9.91 18.08
CA ARG A 78 -13.74 -10.64 17.38
C ARG A 78 -13.14 -11.50 16.29
N ILE A 79 -13.64 -12.72 16.17
CA ILE A 79 -13.26 -13.63 15.10
C ILE A 79 -14.15 -13.38 13.90
N SER A 80 -13.54 -13.15 12.74
CA SER A 80 -14.22 -12.95 11.47
C SER A 80 -13.63 -13.85 10.38
N PRO A 81 -14.44 -14.30 9.41
CA PRO A 81 -13.92 -14.96 8.22
C PRO A 81 -13.11 -13.98 7.37
N VAL A 82 -12.08 -14.49 6.69
CA VAL A 82 -11.27 -13.72 5.74
C VAL A 82 -11.78 -13.98 4.33
N LEU A 83 -12.48 -13.01 3.74
CA LEU A 83 -12.94 -13.06 2.36
C LEU A 83 -11.92 -12.38 1.44
N LYS A 84 -11.24 -13.17 0.60
CA LYS A 84 -10.28 -12.65 -0.39
C LYS A 84 -10.95 -12.55 -1.76
N PRO A 85 -11.10 -11.35 -2.34
CA PRO A 85 -11.60 -11.23 -3.69
C PRO A 85 -10.55 -11.73 -4.68
N PHE A 86 -10.98 -12.58 -5.62
CA PHE A 86 -10.18 -12.99 -6.76
C PHE A 86 -10.77 -12.35 -8.01
N PHE A 87 -9.99 -11.49 -8.66
CA PHE A 87 -10.40 -10.81 -9.88
C PHE A 87 -9.82 -11.54 -11.08
N PHE A 88 -10.64 -11.82 -12.08
CA PHE A 88 -10.23 -12.42 -13.35
C PHE A 88 -10.99 -11.76 -14.48
N LEU A 89 -10.41 -11.79 -15.68
CA LEU A 89 -11.10 -11.33 -16.88
C LEU A 89 -12.02 -12.44 -17.37
N TYR A 90 -13.29 -12.11 -17.63
CA TYR A 90 -14.24 -13.01 -18.27
C TYR A 90 -14.59 -12.47 -19.66
N PRO A 91 -14.53 -13.29 -20.73
CA PRO A 91 -14.85 -12.82 -22.07
C PRO A 91 -16.26 -12.23 -22.14
N ARG A 92 -16.36 -10.94 -22.50
CA ARG A 92 -17.64 -10.21 -22.61
C ARG A 92 -18.65 -10.92 -23.52
N LYS A 93 -18.17 -11.50 -24.63
CA LYS A 93 -18.97 -12.29 -25.59
C LYS A 93 -19.70 -13.50 -24.98
N ASN A 94 -19.29 -13.95 -23.80
CA ASN A 94 -19.92 -15.07 -23.09
C ASN A 94 -20.96 -14.57 -22.06
N VAL A 95 -21.20 -13.27 -21.96
CA VAL A 95 -22.17 -12.67 -21.02
C VAL A 95 -23.37 -12.16 -21.82
N THR A 96 -24.52 -12.80 -21.64
CA THR A 96 -25.81 -12.28 -22.09
C THR A 96 -26.32 -11.26 -21.09
N ILE A 97 -26.80 -10.11 -21.57
CA ILE A 97 -27.42 -9.08 -20.72
C ILE A 97 -28.87 -8.95 -21.16
N ASP A 98 -29.80 -9.25 -20.26
CA ASP A 98 -31.24 -9.14 -20.49
C ASP A 98 -31.83 -8.02 -19.64
N ILE A 99 -32.72 -7.22 -20.23
CA ILE A 99 -33.44 -6.14 -19.57
C ILE A 99 -34.85 -6.63 -19.26
N PHE A 100 -35.20 -6.62 -17.97
CA PHE A 100 -36.54 -6.93 -17.48
C PHE A 100 -37.18 -5.67 -16.87
N MET A 101 -38.42 -5.38 -17.24
CA MET A 101 -39.24 -4.34 -16.62
C MET A 101 -40.58 -4.93 -16.21
N ASP A 102 -41.03 -4.63 -15.00
CA ASP A 102 -42.27 -5.17 -14.41
C ASP A 102 -42.37 -6.71 -14.49
N GLY A 103 -41.23 -7.40 -14.36
CA GLY A 103 -41.15 -8.85 -14.45
C GLY A 103 -41.28 -9.43 -15.87
N LYS A 104 -41.36 -8.59 -16.91
CA LYS A 104 -41.36 -9.00 -18.32
C LYS A 104 -40.01 -8.73 -18.95
N HIS A 105 -39.54 -9.69 -19.74
CA HIS A 105 -38.38 -9.50 -20.62
C HIS A 105 -38.75 -8.49 -21.70
N ILE A 106 -37.98 -7.41 -21.83
CA ILE A 106 -38.26 -6.32 -22.77
C ILE A 106 -37.25 -6.32 -23.92
N GLU A 107 -35.98 -6.60 -23.62
CA GLU A 107 -34.90 -6.52 -24.59
C GLU A 107 -33.72 -7.40 -24.15
N GLU A 108 -33.12 -8.12 -25.10
CA GLU A 108 -31.79 -8.68 -24.95
C GLU A 108 -30.80 -7.60 -25.42
N PHE A 109 -29.96 -7.11 -24.51
CA PHE A 109 -28.95 -6.12 -24.84
C PHE A 109 -27.88 -6.77 -25.69
N VAL A 110 -27.89 -6.41 -26.97
CA VAL A 110 -26.82 -6.76 -27.92
C VAL A 110 -25.76 -5.68 -27.81
N ASP A 111 -24.51 -6.07 -27.54
CA ASP A 111 -23.38 -5.14 -27.59
C ASP A 111 -23.29 -4.53 -28.99
N ASP A 112 -23.66 -3.26 -29.11
CA ASP A 112 -23.38 -2.47 -30.30
C ASP A 112 -21.95 -1.93 -30.23
N HIS A 113 -21.02 -2.71 -30.75
CA HIS A 113 -19.62 -2.31 -30.86
C HIS A 113 -19.38 -1.23 -31.94
N SER A 114 -20.41 -0.77 -32.67
CA SER A 114 -20.27 0.29 -33.67
C SER A 114 -20.08 1.69 -33.06
N PHE A 115 -20.47 1.88 -31.79
CA PHE A 115 -20.15 3.09 -31.01
C PHE A 115 -18.75 3.02 -30.39
N THR A 116 -18.24 1.81 -30.10
CA THR A 116 -16.89 1.58 -29.55
C THR A 116 -15.86 1.18 -30.62
N VAL A 117 -16.07 1.55 -31.88
CA VAL A 117 -14.91 1.90 -32.71
C VAL A 117 -14.39 3.24 -32.21
N ASP A 118 -13.87 3.23 -30.99
CA ASP A 118 -12.65 3.95 -30.75
C ASP A 118 -11.72 3.37 -31.82
N GLU A 119 -11.60 4.04 -32.98
CA GLU A 119 -10.28 4.17 -33.57
C GLU A 119 -9.42 4.43 -32.36
N TYR A 120 -8.58 3.44 -32.01
CA TYR A 120 -7.54 3.66 -31.02
C TYR A 120 -6.87 4.92 -31.54
N ILE A 121 -7.21 6.09 -30.97
CA ILE A 121 -6.42 7.29 -31.11
C ILE A 121 -5.18 6.80 -30.41
N SER A 122 -4.27 6.23 -31.22
CA SER A 122 -3.04 5.58 -30.79
C SER A 122 -2.55 6.48 -29.71
N ALA A 123 -2.60 6.02 -28.45
CA ALA A 123 -2.43 6.88 -27.29
C ALA A 123 -1.23 7.74 -27.64
N VAL A 124 -1.46 9.03 -27.94
CA VAL A 124 -0.37 9.88 -28.41
C VAL A 124 0.59 9.79 -27.26
N GLU A 125 1.71 9.09 -27.46
CA GLU A 125 2.58 8.77 -26.34
C GLU A 125 2.86 10.13 -25.70
N PRO A 126 2.40 10.35 -24.46
CA PRO A 126 2.41 11.68 -23.90
C PRO A 126 3.86 12.13 -23.99
N ILE A 127 4.10 13.25 -24.70
CA ILE A 127 5.44 13.78 -24.91
C ILE A 127 6.00 13.96 -23.51
N THR A 128 6.83 13.01 -23.13
CA THR A 128 7.35 12.92 -21.79
C THR A 128 8.58 13.80 -21.84
N PRO A 129 8.59 14.96 -21.16
CA PRO A 129 9.76 15.82 -21.19
C PRO A 129 10.95 14.98 -20.74
N GLU A 130 11.94 14.85 -21.62
CA GLU A 130 13.20 14.22 -21.25
C GLU A 130 13.77 15.01 -20.09
N VAL A 131 14.19 14.30 -19.03
CA VAL A 131 14.93 14.95 -17.96
C VAL A 131 16.24 15.43 -18.57
N PRO A 132 16.59 16.72 -18.46
CA PRO A 132 17.88 17.20 -18.93
C PRO A 132 18.99 16.33 -18.34
N LYS A 133 19.87 15.79 -19.18
CA LYS A 133 20.99 14.94 -18.74
C LYS A 133 21.89 15.67 -17.73
N ASP A 134 21.96 16.99 -17.85
CA ASP A 134 22.79 17.87 -17.03
C ASP A 134 21.96 18.69 -16.03
N LEU A 135 21.11 18.03 -15.25
CA LEU A 135 20.48 18.69 -14.10
C LEU A 135 21.57 19.11 -13.10
N PRO A 136 21.64 20.41 -12.72
CA PRO A 136 22.61 20.89 -11.74
C PRO A 136 22.61 20.03 -10.48
N SER A 137 23.77 19.80 -9.90
CA SER A 137 23.92 19.15 -8.60
C SER A 137 24.43 20.17 -7.57
N GLY A 138 24.31 19.83 -6.30
CA GLY A 138 24.75 20.67 -5.21
C GLY A 138 24.81 19.91 -3.89
N PRO A 139 25.23 20.57 -2.80
CA PRO A 139 25.41 19.94 -1.50
C PRO A 139 24.10 19.78 -0.71
N TYR A 140 22.95 20.19 -1.26
CA TYR A 140 21.69 20.23 -0.52
C TYR A 140 21.00 18.87 -0.54
N THR A 141 20.31 18.60 0.57
CA THR A 141 19.43 17.45 0.77
C THR A 141 18.09 17.98 1.27
N TYR A 142 16.99 17.48 0.70
CA TYR A 142 15.64 17.80 1.16
C TYR A 142 14.87 16.51 1.43
N ARG A 143 13.98 16.54 2.43
CA ARG A 143 12.95 15.50 2.54
C ARG A 143 11.96 15.66 1.39
N LEU A 144 11.43 14.55 0.89
CA LEU A 144 10.45 14.58 -0.19
C LEU A 144 9.22 15.44 0.17
N GLU A 145 8.84 15.50 1.46
CA GLU A 145 7.82 16.42 2.00
C GLU A 145 7.97 17.87 1.56
N GLU A 146 9.21 18.35 1.43
CA GLU A 146 9.52 19.73 1.08
C GLU A 146 9.37 20.00 -0.41
N LEU A 147 9.42 18.96 -1.24
CA LEU A 147 9.44 19.06 -2.70
C LEU A 147 8.17 18.54 -3.36
N ALA A 148 7.39 17.69 -2.68
CA ALA A 148 6.23 17.03 -3.25
C ALA A 148 5.06 16.87 -2.27
N TYR A 149 3.87 16.72 -2.84
CA TYR A 149 2.69 16.17 -2.17
C TYR A 149 2.57 14.69 -2.50
N THR A 150 2.07 13.88 -1.56
CA THR A 150 1.77 12.48 -1.81
C THR A 150 0.34 12.11 -1.45
N ARG A 151 -0.16 11.06 -2.09
CA ARG A 151 -1.39 10.37 -1.70
C ARG A 151 -1.25 8.89 -2.02
N SER A 152 -1.66 8.04 -1.10
CA SER A 152 -1.69 6.60 -1.33
C SER A 152 -3.08 5.99 -1.27
N GLY A 153 -3.23 4.83 -1.89
CA GLY A 153 -4.46 4.06 -1.95
C GLY A 153 -4.19 2.58 -2.17
N ASP A 154 -5.26 1.78 -2.13
CA ASP A 154 -5.21 0.33 -2.26
C ASP A 154 -6.09 -0.18 -3.39
N LYS A 155 -5.65 -1.29 -3.98
CA LYS A 155 -6.47 -2.14 -4.86
C LYS A 155 -6.15 -3.61 -4.58
N GLY A 156 -6.88 -4.21 -3.65
CA GLY A 156 -6.59 -5.58 -3.20
C GLY A 156 -5.28 -5.63 -2.43
N ASN A 157 -4.34 -6.49 -2.83
CA ASN A 157 -3.01 -6.58 -2.20
C ASN A 157 -1.98 -5.57 -2.78
N ILE A 158 -2.42 -4.63 -3.61
CA ILE A 158 -1.60 -3.64 -4.28
C ILE A 158 -1.79 -2.29 -3.58
N ALA A 159 -0.70 -1.56 -3.37
CA ALA A 159 -0.74 -0.16 -2.98
C ALA A 159 -0.34 0.74 -4.15
N ASN A 160 -0.94 1.92 -4.25
CA ASN A 160 -0.49 2.97 -5.16
C ASN A 160 -0.02 4.19 -4.35
N ILE A 161 1.02 4.88 -4.84
CA ILE A 161 1.52 6.12 -4.25
C ILE A 161 1.69 7.15 -5.38
N GLY A 162 0.83 8.16 -5.38
CA GLY A 162 0.99 9.34 -6.22
C GLY A 162 1.95 10.33 -5.55
N VAL A 163 2.84 10.91 -6.34
CA VAL A 163 3.78 11.97 -5.96
C VAL A 163 3.59 13.12 -6.95
N VAL A 164 3.25 14.31 -6.46
CA VAL A 164 3.06 15.50 -7.30
C VAL A 164 4.03 16.58 -6.81
N ALA A 165 4.85 17.11 -7.72
CA ALA A 165 5.79 18.16 -7.38
C ALA A 165 5.06 19.40 -6.82
N ARG A 166 5.58 19.99 -5.75
CA ARG A 166 5.04 21.26 -5.21
C ARG A 166 5.24 22.42 -6.17
N HIS A 167 6.28 22.34 -7.00
CA HIS A 167 6.57 23.31 -8.04
C HIS A 167 7.08 22.59 -9.31
N PRO A 168 6.73 23.04 -10.53
CA PRO A 168 7.20 22.44 -11.78
C PRO A 168 8.71 22.27 -11.88
N LEU A 169 9.48 23.23 -11.32
CA LEU A 169 10.96 23.17 -11.32
C LEU A 169 11.54 22.02 -10.50
N TYR A 170 10.78 21.45 -9.56
CA TYR A 170 11.24 20.30 -8.76
C TYR A 170 11.06 18.98 -9.50
N TYR A 171 10.14 18.93 -10.47
CA TYR A 171 9.76 17.70 -11.15
C TYR A 171 10.93 16.96 -11.82
N PRO A 172 11.85 17.61 -12.54
CA PRO A 172 13.01 16.92 -13.11
C PRO A 172 13.88 16.22 -12.05
N TYR A 173 14.06 16.86 -10.89
CA TYR A 173 14.82 16.30 -9.76
C TYR A 173 14.09 15.10 -9.14
N LEU A 174 12.79 15.22 -8.92
CA LEU A 174 11.95 14.14 -8.40
C LEU A 174 11.92 12.95 -9.36
N LYS A 175 11.75 13.20 -10.67
CA LYS A 175 11.75 12.17 -11.70
C LYS A 175 13.08 11.42 -11.80
N ARG A 176 14.21 12.12 -11.59
CA ARG A 176 15.55 11.50 -11.52
C ARG A 176 15.73 10.66 -10.26
N ALA A 177 15.35 11.20 -9.10
CA ALA A 177 15.62 10.59 -7.80
C ALA A 177 14.65 9.44 -7.46
N LEU A 178 13.37 9.56 -7.81
CA LEU A 178 12.34 8.58 -7.52
C LEU A 178 12.19 7.58 -8.69
N SER A 179 13.16 6.68 -8.82
CA SER A 179 13.04 5.53 -9.72
C SER A 179 12.15 4.44 -9.09
N SER A 180 11.67 3.49 -9.91
CA SER A 180 10.96 2.32 -9.39
C SER A 180 11.82 1.54 -8.38
N GLN A 181 13.12 1.45 -8.63
CA GLN A 181 14.08 0.74 -7.79
C GLN A 181 14.24 1.41 -6.43
N VAL A 182 14.40 2.73 -6.38
CA VAL A 182 14.51 3.48 -5.12
C VAL A 182 13.26 3.29 -4.26
N VAL A 183 12.06 3.34 -4.87
CA VAL A 183 10.81 3.12 -4.14
C VAL A 183 10.65 1.65 -3.72
N GLU A 184 11.07 0.69 -4.55
CA GLU A 184 11.08 -0.74 -4.20
C GLU A 184 11.99 -1.02 -3.00
N GLU A 185 13.22 -0.50 -3.03
CA GLU A 185 14.19 -0.61 -1.95
C GLU A 185 13.67 0.05 -0.66
N TYR A 186 13.04 1.22 -0.78
CA TYR A 186 12.48 1.92 0.36
C TYR A 186 11.36 1.11 1.04
N PHE A 187 10.49 0.45 0.26
CA PHE A 187 9.37 -0.33 0.80
C PHE A 187 9.64 -1.83 0.92
N GLN A 188 10.87 -2.30 0.68
CA GLN A 188 11.20 -3.72 0.61
C GLN A 188 10.73 -4.54 1.82
N HIS A 189 10.70 -3.96 3.01
CA HIS A 189 10.25 -4.59 4.25
C HIS A 189 8.75 -4.86 4.30
N LEU A 190 7.96 -4.21 3.43
CA LEU A 190 6.52 -4.40 3.32
C LEU A 190 6.12 -5.28 2.14
N LEU A 191 7.01 -5.40 1.15
CA LEU A 191 6.79 -6.10 -0.11
C LEU A 191 6.99 -7.61 0.05
N GLN A 192 6.12 -8.40 -0.58
CA GLN A 192 6.25 -9.86 -0.63
C GLN A 192 6.51 -10.31 -2.06
N LYS A 193 7.67 -10.97 -2.26
CA LYS A 193 8.04 -11.59 -3.53
C LYS A 193 7.46 -12.99 -3.62
N ASP A 194 6.69 -13.24 -4.68
CA ASP A 194 6.25 -14.60 -5.02
C ASP A 194 7.32 -15.32 -5.87
N GLN A 195 8.10 -14.55 -6.64
CA GLN A 195 9.23 -15.05 -7.43
C GLN A 195 10.50 -14.20 -7.18
N PRO A 196 11.71 -14.79 -7.23
CA PRO A 196 12.95 -14.09 -6.89
C PRO A 196 13.21 -12.81 -7.71
N ASP A 197 12.94 -12.86 -9.02
CA ASP A 197 13.26 -11.81 -9.99
C ASP A 197 12.05 -10.93 -10.34
N GLU A 198 10.97 -11.00 -9.56
CA GLU A 198 9.78 -10.19 -9.80
C GLU A 198 10.04 -8.72 -9.46
N GLN A 199 9.78 -7.83 -10.43
CA GLN A 199 9.67 -6.40 -10.17
C GLN A 199 8.34 -6.08 -9.49
N LEU A 200 8.42 -5.59 -8.25
CA LEU A 200 7.25 -5.32 -7.42
C LEU A 200 6.79 -3.87 -7.52
N VAL A 201 7.64 -2.94 -7.95
CA VAL A 201 7.26 -1.54 -8.13
C VAL A 201 7.31 -1.11 -9.58
N SER A 202 6.19 -0.58 -10.08
CA SER A 202 6.08 0.06 -11.40
C SER A 202 5.88 1.56 -11.24
N ARG A 203 6.58 2.37 -12.05
CA ARG A 203 6.45 3.82 -12.07
C ARG A 203 5.74 4.27 -13.35
N TYR A 204 4.76 5.14 -13.19
CA TYR A 204 4.04 5.82 -14.26
C TYR A 204 4.27 7.32 -14.15
N GLU A 205 4.57 7.96 -15.27
CA GLU A 205 4.85 9.40 -15.30
C GLU A 205 3.60 10.16 -15.75
N LEU A 206 3.29 11.26 -15.04
CA LEU A 206 2.16 12.14 -15.33
C LEU A 206 2.68 13.57 -15.54
N PRO A 207 3.39 13.84 -16.66
CA PRO A 207 4.09 15.12 -16.86
C PRO A 207 3.14 16.32 -16.90
N GLY A 208 1.89 16.15 -17.34
CA GLY A 208 0.89 17.23 -17.38
C GLY A 208 0.49 17.79 -16.01
N ILE A 209 0.78 17.07 -14.93
CA ILE A 209 0.58 17.54 -13.55
C ILE A 209 1.89 17.49 -12.74
N TYR A 210 3.04 17.36 -13.42
CA TYR A 210 4.35 17.23 -12.75
C TYR A 210 4.38 16.10 -11.72
N GLY A 211 3.75 14.97 -12.06
CA GLY A 211 3.50 13.85 -11.16
C GLY A 211 4.17 12.55 -11.56
N LEU A 212 4.30 11.66 -10.59
CA LEU A 212 4.70 10.27 -10.69
C LEU A 212 3.67 9.42 -9.94
N ASN A 213 3.36 8.24 -10.42
CA ASN A 213 2.54 7.27 -9.69
C ASN A 213 3.28 5.94 -9.62
N PHE A 214 3.42 5.42 -8.41
CA PHE A 214 4.05 4.15 -8.14
C PHE A 214 2.98 3.13 -7.80
N VAL A 215 3.06 1.95 -8.41
CA VAL A 215 2.20 0.80 -8.11
C VAL A 215 3.08 -0.28 -7.48
N LEU A 216 2.81 -0.58 -6.21
CA LEU A 216 3.55 -1.53 -5.38
C LEU A 216 2.72 -2.81 -5.25
N LYS A 217 3.17 -3.89 -5.89
CA LYS A 217 2.55 -5.21 -5.81
C LYS A 217 2.84 -5.87 -4.46
N ASN A 218 1.89 -6.68 -4.00
CA ASN A 218 2.03 -7.49 -2.80
C ASN A 218 2.49 -6.72 -1.55
N ALA A 219 2.07 -5.46 -1.43
CA ALA A 219 2.56 -4.53 -0.43
C ALA A 219 1.69 -4.47 0.83
N LEU A 220 0.50 -5.10 0.82
CA LEU A 220 -0.51 -4.92 1.86
C LEU A 220 -0.77 -6.18 2.70
N GLY A 221 0.09 -7.21 2.60
CA GLY A 221 -0.02 -8.42 3.43
C GLY A 221 -1.29 -9.24 3.18
N GLY A 222 -1.80 -9.23 1.95
CA GLY A 222 -3.05 -9.86 1.54
C GLY A 222 -4.16 -8.86 1.21
N GLY A 223 -4.04 -7.61 1.67
CA GLY A 223 -4.98 -6.52 1.39
C GLY A 223 -6.27 -6.57 2.19
N GLY A 224 -6.78 -5.40 2.59
CA GLY A 224 -8.06 -5.27 3.29
C GLY A 224 -8.19 -6.25 4.46
N ILE A 225 -9.29 -7.01 4.51
CA ILE A 225 -9.57 -7.95 5.61
C ILE A 225 -8.64 -9.17 5.66
N ALA A 226 -7.81 -9.39 4.65
CA ALA A 226 -6.81 -10.44 4.64
C ALA A 226 -5.47 -10.02 5.22
N SER A 227 -5.28 -8.73 5.47
CA SER A 227 -4.07 -8.24 6.11
C SER A 227 -4.21 -8.27 7.61
N LEU A 228 -3.15 -8.71 8.29
CA LEU A 228 -3.03 -8.61 9.74
C LEU A 228 -2.37 -7.30 10.20
N ARG A 229 -1.90 -6.47 9.27
CA ARG A 229 -1.19 -5.20 9.55
C ARG A 229 -2.15 -4.12 10.04
N SER A 230 -1.65 -3.16 10.81
CA SER A 230 -2.46 -2.01 11.28
C SER A 230 -2.92 -1.08 10.16
N ASP A 231 -2.16 -0.96 9.07
CA ASP A 231 -2.55 -0.23 7.85
C ASP A 231 -2.77 -1.19 6.67
N PRO A 232 -3.92 -1.89 6.61
CA PRO A 232 -4.22 -2.87 5.57
C PRO A 232 -4.55 -2.23 4.20
N GLN A 233 -4.64 -0.90 4.14
CA GLN A 233 -5.02 -0.11 2.95
C GLN A 233 -3.88 0.80 2.47
N GLY A 234 -2.71 0.74 3.09
CA GLY A 234 -1.53 1.52 2.73
C GLY A 234 -1.76 3.03 2.79
N LYS A 235 -2.66 3.53 3.65
CA LYS A 235 -2.96 4.97 3.75
C LYS A 235 -1.77 5.77 4.27
N ALA A 236 -0.90 5.15 5.06
CA ALA A 236 0.31 5.77 5.57
C ALA A 236 1.46 5.75 4.56
N PHE A 237 1.41 4.95 3.49
CA PHE A 237 2.56 4.78 2.57
C PHE A 237 2.97 6.09 1.89
N GLY A 238 1.99 6.93 1.53
CA GLY A 238 2.29 8.27 1.02
C GLY A 238 3.09 9.10 2.02
N GLN A 239 2.70 9.07 3.29
CA GLN A 239 3.38 9.79 4.38
C GLN A 239 4.80 9.22 4.61
N MET A 240 4.95 7.90 4.62
CA MET A 240 6.25 7.26 4.77
C MET A 240 7.21 7.68 3.64
N LEU A 241 6.74 7.68 2.39
CA LEU A 241 7.59 8.09 1.26
C LEU A 241 8.02 9.57 1.36
N LEU A 242 7.22 10.44 2.01
CA LEU A 242 7.61 11.84 2.24
C LEU A 242 8.85 11.98 3.13
N ASP A 243 9.19 10.97 3.92
CA ASP A 243 10.40 10.93 4.75
C ASP A 243 11.67 10.58 3.96
N LEU A 244 11.54 10.12 2.70
CA LEU A 244 12.67 9.83 1.84
C LEU A 244 13.46 11.12 1.54
N GLU A 245 14.79 11.03 1.65
CA GLU A 245 15.68 12.16 1.42
C GLU A 245 16.20 12.17 -0.02
N ILE A 246 16.04 13.32 -0.68
CA ILE A 246 16.56 13.60 -2.01
C ILE A 246 17.86 14.37 -1.84
N THR A 247 18.97 13.73 -2.16
CA THR A 247 20.34 14.24 -1.95
C THR A 247 20.96 14.74 -3.26
N ASN A 248 22.08 15.46 -3.14
CA ASN A 248 22.90 15.90 -4.27
C ASN A 248 22.18 16.85 -5.25
N VAL A 249 21.33 17.73 -4.72
CA VAL A 249 20.58 18.74 -5.49
C VAL A 249 21.10 20.15 -5.20
N PRO A 250 20.90 21.12 -6.12
CA PRO A 250 21.19 22.52 -5.83
C PRO A 250 20.21 23.03 -4.77
N ASP A 251 20.37 24.29 -4.38
CA ASP A 251 19.36 24.94 -3.55
C ASP A 251 18.07 25.08 -4.36
N LEU A 252 17.14 24.15 -4.17
CA LEU A 252 15.90 24.09 -4.93
C LEU A 252 14.94 25.19 -4.49
N LYS A 253 14.98 25.59 -3.22
CA LYS A 253 14.06 26.58 -2.68
C LYS A 253 14.35 27.97 -3.25
N SER A 254 15.62 28.32 -3.46
CA SER A 254 15.95 29.59 -4.14
C SER A 254 15.62 29.61 -5.64
N LEU A 255 15.25 28.48 -6.25
CA LEU A 255 14.78 28.45 -7.65
C LEU A 255 13.34 28.96 -7.81
N ILE A 256 12.58 29.08 -6.71
CA ILE A 256 11.17 29.47 -6.73
C ILE A 256 10.88 30.81 -6.04
N ASP A 257 11.91 31.42 -5.43
CA ASP A 257 11.89 32.78 -4.87
C ASP A 257 12.03 33.83 -5.99
#